data_AF-A0A1H0TXM2-F1
#
_entry.id   AF-A0A1H0TXM2-F1
#
_cell.length_a   1.000
_cell.length_b   1.000
_cell.length_c   1.000
_cell.angle_alpha   90.00
_cell.angle_beta   90.00
_cell.angle_gamma   90.00
#
_symmetry.space_group_name_H-M   'P 1'
#
loop_
_entity.id
_entity.type
_entity.pdbx_description
1 polymer ?
#
loop_
_entity_poly.entity_id
_entity_poly.type
_entity_poly.pdbx_seq_one_letter_code
_entity_poly.pdbx_strand_id
1 'polypeptide(L)'
;MFSIIRHLSFLSTHSTPGDVQAASGASGNGVVFSRSKKALGGSDVGMVGKIDGEEHLVKTGISRSLLGQAVALCAKGQISEANKRLGYIVSAWDRLVEGGTAKGALERELTDAFHGFLQSGKGRKLAEKAKADELDINDVSDVHASLVLSNPQLKNPLGIPIIFDVINVAAAQDMVNALQGTYLAKHHIPDSSLLTVENNALIASRLIPDATPLDAFLTQPFLPDGVSLADAKRAASLIKAAAAGNRVEPDEVTRAQALVSRINDPANLRSGQRALSEALQQKGLDGLFMSLLTRLTLGESSDLGPDNMLVVPGADGRHQVVNIDVTGFRYDREKDATSSPQDPVRHGWGKVIENPGLALNVLLDRSVLNSRYAKGLDPVHEAVVDCMREVLHQNATPEAAAVKRWYASLDIDRSTASLLSLRQGLGHLSGCSWMPDADLVDTVLARNASFIDNIVHKSRT
;
A
#
# COMPACT_ATOMS: atom_id res chain seq x y z
N MET A 1 15.70 -20.93 6.45
CA MET A 1 16.88 -20.24 5.90
C MET A 1 16.34 -19.25 4.87
N PHE A 2 16.69 -17.96 4.96
CA PHE A 2 16.19 -16.93 4.04
C PHE A 2 17.21 -16.69 2.93
N SER A 3 16.76 -16.59 1.68
CA SER A 3 17.57 -16.07 0.58
C SER A 3 17.18 -14.61 0.38
N ILE A 4 18.08 -13.69 0.75
CA ILE A 4 17.86 -12.27 0.52
C ILE A 4 18.21 -11.99 -0.94
N ILE A 5 17.22 -11.68 -1.78
CA ILE A 5 17.47 -11.09 -3.09
C ILE A 5 17.64 -9.59 -2.84
N ARG A 6 18.81 -9.20 -2.33
CA ARG A 6 19.07 -7.84 -1.83
C ARG A 6 18.92 -6.73 -2.85
N HIS A 7 18.95 -7.04 -4.13
CA HIS A 7 19.04 -6.02 -5.15
C HIS A 7 18.25 -6.44 -6.38
N LEU A 8 16.94 -6.24 -6.31
CA LEU A 8 16.20 -5.90 -7.52
C LEU A 8 16.46 -4.42 -7.80
N SER A 9 17.62 -4.11 -8.39
CA SER A 9 17.89 -2.79 -8.99
C SER A 9 17.02 -2.67 -10.24
N PHE A 10 15.72 -2.51 -10.03
CA PHE A 10 14.68 -2.49 -11.05
C PHE A 10 14.89 -1.30 -12.01
N LEU A 11 15.28 -0.16 -11.46
CA LEU A 11 15.90 0.94 -12.17
C LEU A 11 17.30 1.09 -11.61
N SER A 12 18.26 0.46 -12.29
CA SER A 12 19.64 0.90 -12.17
C SER A 12 19.76 2.35 -12.68
N THR A 13 19.47 3.32 -11.83
CA THR A 13 19.95 4.69 -11.97
C THR A 13 21.41 4.79 -11.49
N HIS A 14 22.01 3.69 -11.01
CA HIS A 14 23.33 3.67 -10.40
C HIS A 14 24.29 2.55 -10.86
N SER A 15 24.00 1.77 -11.89
CA SER A 15 25.00 0.82 -12.42
C SER A 15 25.12 0.86 -13.94
N THR A 16 26.37 0.80 -14.40
CA THR A 16 26.74 0.53 -15.80
C THR A 16 26.16 -0.82 -16.25
N PRO A 17 25.59 -0.92 -17.46
CA PRO A 17 25.14 -2.20 -18.00
C PRO A 17 26.35 -3.13 -18.20
N GLY A 18 26.31 -4.32 -17.61
CA GLY A 18 27.27 -5.40 -17.90
C GLY A 18 27.95 -6.06 -16.70
N ASP A 19 28.01 -5.42 -15.53
CA ASP A 19 28.78 -5.91 -14.37
C ASP A 19 27.96 -5.96 -13.07
N VAL A 20 26.76 -6.55 -13.11
CA VAL A 20 26.08 -6.94 -11.87
C VAL A 20 26.25 -8.44 -11.71
N GLN A 21 27.28 -8.83 -10.96
CA GLN A 21 27.39 -10.21 -10.46
C GLN A 21 26.07 -10.56 -9.77
N ALA A 22 25.45 -11.67 -10.20
CA ALA A 22 24.48 -12.35 -9.36
C ALA A 22 25.13 -12.48 -7.98
N ALA A 23 24.48 -11.97 -6.93
CA ALA A 23 24.97 -12.16 -5.57
C ALA A 23 24.93 -13.66 -5.29
N SER A 24 26.05 -14.32 -5.57
CA SER A 24 26.38 -15.66 -5.10
C SER A 24 26.11 -15.70 -3.61
N GLY A 25 25.34 -16.69 -3.18
CA GLY A 25 24.72 -16.74 -1.86
C GLY A 25 25.64 -16.37 -0.70
N ALA A 26 25.15 -15.44 0.13
CA ALA A 26 25.37 -15.29 1.57
C ALA A 26 24.67 -13.98 1.97
N SER A 27 23.69 -13.96 2.87
CA SER A 27 24.00 -14.04 4.29
C SER A 27 22.91 -14.81 5.06
N GLY A 28 23.27 -16.02 5.48
CA GLY A 28 22.45 -16.84 6.39
C GLY A 28 22.33 -16.30 7.83
N ASN A 29 22.77 -15.06 8.12
CA ASN A 29 22.84 -14.51 9.49
C ASN A 29 22.19 -13.13 9.67
N GLY A 30 21.56 -12.56 8.64
CA GLY A 30 21.14 -11.15 8.68
C GLY A 30 19.73 -10.86 9.22
N VAL A 31 18.78 -11.81 9.09
CA VAL A 31 17.36 -11.55 9.34
C VAL A 31 16.87 -12.23 10.61
N VAL A 32 16.80 -11.47 11.70
CA VAL A 32 16.15 -11.87 12.94
C VAL A 32 14.75 -11.26 12.96
N PHE A 33 13.72 -12.09 12.86
CA PHE A 33 12.33 -11.67 13.02
C PHE A 33 12.00 -11.56 14.51
N SER A 34 11.62 -10.37 14.95
CA SER A 34 11.14 -10.18 16.32
C SER A 34 9.66 -10.57 16.39
N ARG A 35 9.35 -11.79 16.83
CA ARG A 35 7.97 -12.23 17.14
C ARG A 35 7.26 -11.32 18.17
N SER A 36 8.03 -10.55 18.95
CA SER A 36 7.54 -9.67 20.01
C SER A 36 7.14 -8.26 19.56
N LYS A 37 7.38 -7.87 18.30
CA LYS A 37 7.02 -6.54 17.79
C LYS A 37 5.87 -6.64 16.78
N LYS A 38 4.65 -6.89 17.28
CA LYS A 38 3.42 -6.42 16.61
C LYS A 38 3.46 -4.89 16.65
N ALA A 39 4.00 -4.24 15.64
CA ALA A 39 4.00 -2.79 15.60
C ALA A 39 3.88 -2.28 14.18
N LEU A 40 2.93 -1.34 14.05
CA LEU A 40 2.74 -0.37 12.98
C LEU A 40 1.82 -0.81 11.83
N GLY A 41 0.53 -0.52 12.02
CA GLY A 41 -0.34 0.02 10.96
C GLY A 41 -0.67 -0.91 9.79
N GLY A 42 -1.85 -1.53 9.84
CA GLY A 42 -2.45 -2.22 8.71
C GLY A 42 -3.15 -3.51 9.13
N SER A 43 -4.10 -3.96 8.32
CA SER A 43 -4.73 -5.28 8.43
C SER A 43 -3.81 -6.43 7.98
N ASP A 44 -2.60 -6.10 7.54
CA ASP A 44 -1.68 -7.04 6.91
C ASP A 44 -0.73 -7.73 7.90
N VAL A 45 -0.45 -9.01 7.65
CA VAL A 45 0.50 -9.79 8.45
C VAL A 45 1.91 -9.30 8.14
N GLY A 46 2.41 -8.38 8.95
CA GLY A 46 3.78 -7.85 8.89
C GLY A 46 4.61 -8.22 10.11
N MET A 47 5.94 -8.20 9.96
CA MET A 47 6.92 -8.39 11.03
C MET A 47 7.98 -7.30 10.97
N VAL A 48 8.57 -6.98 12.12
CA VAL A 48 9.83 -6.21 12.15
C VAL A 48 11.00 -7.19 12.10
N GLY A 49 11.82 -7.06 11.06
CA GLY A 49 13.09 -7.77 10.90
C GLY A 49 14.27 -6.80 10.96
N LYS A 50 15.44 -7.30 11.34
CA LYS A 50 16.70 -6.57 11.09
C LYS A 50 17.28 -7.03 9.76
N ILE A 51 17.79 -6.11 8.93
CA ILE A 51 18.55 -6.40 7.72
C ILE A 51 19.72 -5.41 7.72
N ASP A 52 20.96 -5.90 7.68
CA ASP A 52 22.17 -5.06 7.75
C ASP A 52 22.26 -4.14 8.98
N GLY A 53 21.69 -4.58 10.11
CA GLY A 53 21.67 -3.80 11.36
C GLY A 53 20.51 -2.82 11.46
N GLU A 54 19.78 -2.56 10.37
CA GLU A 54 18.65 -1.63 10.30
C GLU A 54 17.31 -2.35 10.49
N GLU A 55 16.35 -1.69 11.15
CA GLU A 55 14.99 -2.23 11.31
C GLU A 55 14.17 -2.04 10.03
N HIS A 56 13.51 -3.12 9.61
CA HIS A 56 12.69 -3.18 8.42
C HIS A 56 11.30 -3.68 8.76
N LEU A 57 10.28 -3.06 8.16
CA LEU A 57 8.96 -3.64 8.07
C LEU A 57 8.95 -4.67 6.94
N VAL A 58 8.59 -5.91 7.27
CA VAL A 58 8.51 -7.02 6.32
C VAL A 58 7.06 -7.44 6.16
N LYS A 59 6.55 -7.47 4.93
CA LYS A 59 5.17 -7.87 4.61
C LYS A 59 5.14 -9.02 3.61
N THR A 60 4.11 -9.87 3.70
CA THR A 60 3.81 -10.90 2.69
C THR A 60 2.81 -10.37 1.66
N GLY A 61 2.71 -11.02 0.50
CA GLY A 61 1.76 -10.64 -0.54
C GLY A 61 0.28 -10.76 -0.13
N ILE A 62 -0.56 -9.93 -0.76
CA ILE A 62 -1.95 -9.67 -0.36
C ILE A 62 -2.82 -10.92 -0.16
N SER A 63 -2.71 -11.98 -0.97
CA SER A 63 -3.56 -13.17 -0.78
C SER A 63 -3.32 -13.82 0.58
N ARG A 64 -2.07 -13.91 1.04
CA ARG A 64 -1.73 -14.52 2.34
C ARG A 64 -2.19 -13.65 3.50
N SER A 65 -2.05 -12.33 3.37
CA SER A 65 -2.62 -11.38 4.32
C SER A 65 -4.14 -11.58 4.45
N LEU A 66 -4.86 -11.58 3.33
CA LEU A 66 -6.31 -11.73 3.28
C LEU A 66 -6.79 -13.09 3.80
N LEU A 67 -6.04 -14.17 3.54
CA LEU A 67 -6.32 -15.49 4.13
C LEU A 67 -6.18 -15.45 5.67
N GLY A 68 -5.13 -14.84 6.20
CA GLY A 68 -4.95 -14.67 7.65
C GLY A 68 -6.09 -13.86 8.28
N GLN A 69 -6.48 -12.76 7.64
CA GLN A 69 -7.64 -11.95 8.05
C GLN A 69 -8.93 -12.77 8.01
N ALA A 70 -9.17 -13.56 6.95
CA ALA A 70 -10.34 -14.40 6.85
C ALA A 70 -10.41 -15.45 7.97
N VAL A 71 -9.28 -16.05 8.36
CA VAL A 71 -9.22 -16.99 9.50
C VAL A 71 -9.60 -16.27 10.79
N ALA A 72 -9.02 -15.09 11.05
CA ALA A 72 -9.31 -14.31 12.25
C ALA A 72 -10.78 -13.86 12.33
N LEU A 73 -11.36 -13.44 11.20
CA LEU A 73 -12.77 -13.05 11.10
C LEU A 73 -13.69 -14.26 11.35
N CYS A 74 -13.41 -15.41 10.74
CA CYS A 74 -14.17 -16.63 11.00
C CYS A 74 -14.07 -17.08 12.47
N ALA A 75 -12.88 -16.99 13.07
CA ALA A 75 -12.66 -17.32 14.47
C ALA A 75 -13.46 -16.42 15.44
N LYS A 76 -13.79 -15.19 15.00
CA LYS A 76 -14.63 -14.21 15.70
C LYS A 76 -16.12 -14.28 15.29
N GLY A 77 -16.52 -15.27 14.49
CA GLY A 77 -17.90 -15.46 14.02
C GLY A 77 -18.32 -14.51 12.87
N GLN A 78 -17.40 -13.76 12.29
CA GLN A 78 -17.66 -12.75 11.27
C GLN A 78 -17.54 -13.32 9.84
N ILE A 79 -18.31 -14.38 9.55
CA ILE A 79 -18.20 -15.16 8.30
C ILE A 79 -18.40 -14.31 7.04
N SER A 80 -19.37 -13.39 7.04
CA SER A 80 -19.63 -12.52 5.89
C SER A 80 -18.44 -11.62 5.56
N GLU A 81 -17.77 -11.06 6.58
CA GLU A 81 -16.56 -10.26 6.38
C GLU A 81 -15.38 -11.11 5.92
N ALA A 82 -15.26 -12.34 6.42
CA ALA A 82 -14.25 -13.28 5.96
C ALA A 82 -14.41 -13.59 4.46
N ASN A 83 -15.64 -13.89 4.01
CA ASN A 83 -15.92 -14.14 2.60
C ASN A 83 -15.59 -12.94 1.71
N LYS A 84 -15.83 -11.70 2.19
CA LYS A 84 -15.39 -10.50 1.45
C LYS A 84 -13.87 -10.46 1.25
N ARG A 85 -13.07 -10.90 2.24
CA ARG A 85 -11.61 -10.98 2.09
C ARG A 85 -11.20 -12.00 1.02
N LEU A 86 -11.87 -13.14 0.95
CA LEU A 86 -11.65 -14.13 -0.11
C LEU A 86 -12.01 -13.56 -1.50
N GLY A 87 -13.13 -12.84 -1.60
CA GLY A 87 -13.53 -12.14 -2.83
C GLY A 87 -12.53 -11.08 -3.30
N TYR A 88 -11.82 -10.42 -2.39
CA TYR A 88 -10.73 -9.51 -2.73
C TYR A 88 -9.53 -10.24 -3.36
N ILE A 89 -9.20 -11.45 -2.91
CA ILE A 89 -8.14 -12.27 -3.53
C ILE A 89 -8.49 -12.58 -4.97
N VAL A 90 -9.71 -13.04 -5.22
CA VAL A 90 -10.19 -13.36 -6.57
C VAL A 90 -10.26 -12.12 -7.45
N SER A 91 -10.67 -10.98 -6.89
CA SER A 91 -10.67 -9.69 -7.61
C SER A 91 -9.25 -9.23 -7.98
N ALA A 92 -8.27 -9.46 -7.10
CA ALA A 92 -6.87 -9.15 -7.41
C ALA A 92 -6.30 -10.05 -8.51
N TRP A 93 -6.66 -11.34 -8.52
CA TRP A 93 -6.33 -12.27 -9.61
C TRP A 93 -6.90 -11.80 -10.95
N ASP A 94 -8.22 -11.57 -11.00
CA ASP A 94 -8.95 -11.21 -12.21
C ASP A 94 -8.37 -9.95 -12.87
N ARG A 95 -8.04 -8.96 -12.04
CA ARG A 95 -7.40 -7.71 -12.47
C ARG A 95 -5.99 -7.90 -13.06
N LEU A 96 -5.20 -8.85 -12.53
CA LEU A 96 -3.81 -9.03 -12.96
C LEU A 96 -3.70 -9.81 -14.27
N VAL A 97 -4.60 -10.78 -14.49
CA VAL A 97 -4.52 -11.71 -15.63
C VAL A 97 -5.40 -11.28 -16.81
N GLU A 98 -6.24 -10.25 -16.66
CA GLU A 98 -7.08 -9.66 -17.72
C GLU A 98 -7.85 -10.72 -18.54
N GLY A 99 -8.46 -11.67 -17.83
CA GLY A 99 -9.18 -12.77 -18.47
C GLY A 99 -9.89 -13.69 -17.49
N GLY A 100 -11.21 -13.52 -17.35
CA GLY A 100 -12.02 -14.52 -16.65
C GLY A 100 -13.50 -14.19 -16.46
N THR A 101 -14.36 -14.63 -17.37
CA THR A 101 -15.82 -14.75 -17.19
C THR A 101 -16.24 -15.70 -16.05
N ALA A 102 -15.29 -16.26 -15.29
CA ALA A 102 -15.50 -17.25 -14.23
C ALA A 102 -15.26 -16.72 -12.80
N LYS A 103 -15.13 -15.40 -12.59
CA LYS A 103 -14.90 -14.79 -11.27
C LYS A 103 -15.79 -15.37 -10.16
N GLY A 104 -17.10 -15.45 -10.40
CA GLY A 104 -18.07 -15.97 -9.43
C GLY A 104 -18.00 -17.49 -9.21
N ALA A 105 -17.42 -18.27 -10.14
CA ALA A 105 -17.16 -19.69 -9.92
C ALA A 105 -15.93 -19.86 -9.02
N LEU A 106 -14.84 -19.14 -9.33
CA LEU A 106 -13.60 -19.16 -8.56
C LEU A 106 -13.79 -18.64 -7.13
N GLU A 107 -14.61 -17.61 -6.93
CA GLU A 107 -14.94 -17.10 -5.59
C GLU A 107 -15.67 -18.16 -4.74
N ARG A 108 -16.62 -18.91 -5.33
CA ARG A 108 -17.28 -20.02 -4.65
C ARG A 108 -16.30 -21.14 -4.33
N GLU A 109 -15.48 -21.54 -5.29
CA GLU A 109 -14.50 -22.59 -5.13
C GLU A 109 -13.47 -22.30 -4.03
N LEU A 110 -12.93 -21.07 -4.00
CA LEU A 110 -12.03 -20.63 -2.93
C LEU A 110 -12.74 -20.59 -1.58
N THR A 111 -13.98 -20.10 -1.54
CA THR A 111 -14.78 -20.03 -0.30
C THR A 111 -15.05 -21.41 0.27
N ASP A 112 -15.47 -22.36 -0.58
CA ASP A 112 -15.76 -23.74 -0.17
C ASP A 112 -14.49 -24.46 0.31
N ALA A 113 -13.38 -24.33 -0.42
CA ALA A 113 -12.10 -24.89 -0.01
C ALA A 113 -11.61 -24.30 1.32
N PHE A 114 -11.76 -22.98 1.51
CA PHE A 114 -11.37 -22.29 2.73
C PHE A 114 -12.18 -22.74 3.95
N HIS A 115 -13.51 -22.82 3.84
CA HIS A 115 -14.34 -23.30 4.94
C HIS A 115 -14.13 -24.79 5.22
N GLY A 116 -13.91 -25.61 4.18
CA GLY A 116 -13.49 -27.00 4.34
C GLY A 116 -12.16 -27.12 5.10
N PHE A 117 -11.17 -26.29 4.77
CA PHE A 117 -9.91 -26.21 5.51
C PHE A 117 -10.11 -25.84 6.98
N LEU A 118 -10.94 -24.84 7.29
CA LEU A 118 -11.23 -24.44 8.68
C LEU A 118 -11.87 -25.57 9.51
N GLN A 119 -12.61 -26.48 8.87
CA GLN A 119 -13.19 -27.65 9.53
C GLN A 119 -12.16 -28.76 9.83
N SER A 120 -11.00 -28.75 9.17
CA SER A 120 -9.91 -29.71 9.40
C SER A 120 -9.22 -29.54 10.76
N GLY A 121 -8.49 -30.56 11.22
CA GLY A 121 -7.71 -30.46 12.46
C GLY A 121 -6.64 -29.36 12.44
N LYS A 122 -6.05 -29.08 11.27
CA LYS A 122 -5.06 -28.00 11.10
C LYS A 122 -5.75 -26.63 11.11
N GLY A 123 -6.86 -26.48 10.39
CA GLY A 123 -7.64 -25.24 10.34
C GLY A 123 -8.19 -24.82 11.70
N ARG A 124 -8.70 -25.78 12.50
CA ARG A 124 -9.16 -25.51 13.88
C ARG A 124 -8.03 -24.98 14.77
N LYS A 125 -6.83 -25.56 14.69
CA LYS A 125 -5.67 -25.07 15.46
C LYS A 125 -5.29 -23.64 15.10
N LEU A 126 -5.31 -23.29 13.81
CA LEU A 126 -5.04 -21.92 13.37
C LEU A 126 -6.15 -20.95 13.78
N ALA A 127 -7.42 -21.38 13.76
CA ALA A 127 -8.52 -20.56 14.26
C ALA A 127 -8.35 -20.24 15.76
N GLU A 128 -7.89 -21.19 16.58
CA GLU A 128 -7.58 -20.94 17.99
C GLU A 128 -6.39 -19.96 18.16
N LYS A 129 -5.30 -20.12 17.39
CA LYS A 129 -4.21 -19.13 17.37
C LYS A 129 -4.72 -17.74 16.96
N ALA A 130 -5.64 -17.67 16.01
CA ALA A 130 -6.21 -16.42 15.54
C ALA A 130 -7.10 -15.73 16.59
N LYS A 131 -7.79 -16.48 17.47
CA LYS A 131 -8.52 -15.90 18.61
C LYS A 131 -7.60 -15.23 19.62
N ALA A 132 -6.39 -15.76 19.79
CA ALA A 132 -5.33 -15.15 20.59
C ALA A 132 -4.53 -14.07 19.83
N ASP A 133 -4.92 -13.76 18.59
CA ASP A 133 -4.20 -12.90 17.66
C ASP A 133 -2.71 -13.32 17.46
N GLU A 134 -2.42 -14.63 17.47
CA GLU A 134 -1.05 -15.19 17.40
C GLU A 134 -0.66 -15.72 16.01
N LEU A 135 -1.43 -15.40 14.97
CA LEU A 135 -1.09 -15.81 13.60
C LEU A 135 0.21 -15.15 13.13
N ASP A 136 1.09 -15.96 12.53
CA ASP A 136 2.33 -15.51 11.92
C ASP A 136 2.41 -15.81 10.40
N ILE A 137 3.53 -15.44 9.79
CA ILE A 137 3.73 -15.56 8.35
C ILE A 137 3.81 -17.02 7.86
N ASN A 138 4.25 -17.93 8.72
CA ASN A 138 4.29 -19.35 8.41
C ASN A 138 2.87 -19.92 8.49
N ASP A 139 2.08 -19.50 9.48
CA ASP A 139 0.69 -19.93 9.62
C ASP A 139 -0.13 -19.61 8.35
N VAL A 140 -0.01 -18.39 7.81
CA VAL A 140 -0.72 -18.02 6.56
C VAL A 140 -0.15 -18.69 5.32
N SER A 141 1.15 -18.98 5.30
CA SER A 141 1.77 -19.78 4.23
C SER A 141 1.24 -21.22 4.24
N ASP A 142 1.01 -21.76 5.44
CA ASP A 142 0.45 -23.07 5.69
C ASP A 142 -1.01 -23.18 5.28
N VAL A 143 -1.83 -22.14 5.50
CA VAL A 143 -3.20 -22.06 4.97
C VAL A 143 -3.15 -22.18 3.45
N HIS A 144 -2.35 -21.34 2.79
CA HIS A 144 -2.23 -21.36 1.33
C HIS A 144 -1.82 -22.75 0.81
N ALA A 145 -0.77 -23.35 1.38
CA ALA A 145 -0.31 -24.67 0.98
C ALA A 145 -1.39 -25.75 1.16
N SER A 146 -2.16 -25.71 2.24
CA SER A 146 -3.27 -26.65 2.47
C SER A 146 -4.41 -26.46 1.47
N LEU A 147 -4.74 -25.23 1.09
CA LEU A 147 -5.76 -24.96 0.07
C LEU A 147 -5.33 -25.51 -1.29
N VAL A 148 -4.09 -25.22 -1.73
CA VAL A 148 -3.56 -25.74 -3.02
C VAL A 148 -3.46 -27.26 -3.02
N LEU A 149 -3.08 -27.87 -1.90
CA LEU A 149 -3.04 -29.33 -1.80
C LEU A 149 -4.44 -29.94 -1.94
N SER A 150 -5.45 -29.33 -1.32
CA SER A 150 -6.84 -29.80 -1.40
C SER A 150 -7.50 -29.52 -2.75
N ASN A 151 -7.08 -28.45 -3.41
CA ASN A 151 -7.59 -28.02 -4.70
C ASN A 151 -6.48 -27.35 -5.52
N PRO A 152 -5.79 -28.12 -6.40
CA PRO A 152 -4.69 -27.61 -7.21
C PRO A 152 -5.06 -26.46 -8.15
N GLN A 153 -6.33 -26.29 -8.52
CA GLN A 153 -6.78 -25.20 -9.39
C GLN A 153 -6.62 -23.82 -8.72
N LEU A 154 -6.58 -23.77 -7.38
CA LEU A 154 -6.36 -22.54 -6.62
C LEU A 154 -4.91 -22.04 -6.65
N LYS A 155 -3.96 -22.83 -7.15
CA LYS A 155 -2.52 -22.49 -7.21
C LYS A 155 -2.29 -21.12 -7.84
N ASN A 156 -2.79 -20.90 -9.04
CA ASN A 156 -2.58 -19.66 -9.78
C ASN A 156 -3.40 -18.49 -9.19
N PRO A 157 -4.72 -18.62 -8.92
CA PRO A 157 -5.53 -17.61 -8.26
C PRO A 157 -4.98 -17.10 -6.93
N LEU A 158 -4.37 -17.96 -6.13
CA LEU A 158 -3.77 -17.58 -4.86
C LEU A 158 -2.34 -17.06 -5.05
N GLY A 159 -1.54 -17.71 -5.90
CA GLY A 159 -0.13 -17.41 -6.10
C GLY A 159 0.15 -16.12 -6.85
N ILE A 160 -0.62 -15.77 -7.90
CA ILE A 160 -0.37 -14.55 -8.70
C ILE A 160 -0.51 -13.30 -7.84
N PRO A 161 -1.59 -13.10 -7.06
CA PRO A 161 -1.66 -11.90 -6.22
C PRO A 161 -0.63 -11.92 -5.08
N ILE A 162 -0.09 -13.06 -4.67
CA ILE A 162 1.05 -13.07 -3.72
C ILE A 162 2.30 -12.51 -4.37
N ILE A 163 2.72 -13.09 -5.49
CA ILE A 163 4.01 -12.74 -6.09
C ILE A 163 3.97 -11.33 -6.69
N PHE A 164 2.86 -10.96 -7.35
CA PHE A 164 2.74 -9.66 -8.00
C PHE A 164 2.41 -8.53 -7.06
N ASP A 165 1.85 -8.76 -5.89
CA ASP A 165 1.78 -7.71 -4.87
C ASP A 165 3.18 -7.30 -4.44
N VAL A 166 4.04 -8.28 -4.16
CA VAL A 166 5.42 -8.02 -3.71
C VAL A 166 6.31 -7.48 -4.84
N ILE A 167 6.22 -8.04 -6.05
CA ILE A 167 6.93 -7.52 -7.23
C ILE A 167 6.49 -6.09 -7.54
N ASN A 168 5.17 -5.83 -7.56
CA ASN A 168 4.66 -4.51 -7.89
C ASN A 168 5.10 -3.48 -6.84
N VAL A 169 5.03 -3.82 -5.56
CA VAL A 169 5.50 -2.93 -4.49
C VAL A 169 7.00 -2.67 -4.61
N ALA A 170 7.82 -3.70 -4.82
CA ALA A 170 9.26 -3.53 -4.97
C ALA A 170 9.61 -2.67 -6.21
N ALA A 171 9.08 -3.04 -7.37
CA ALA A 171 9.34 -2.34 -8.61
C ALA A 171 8.86 -0.88 -8.56
N ALA A 172 7.63 -0.65 -8.08
CA ALA A 172 7.08 0.70 -7.97
C ALA A 172 7.81 1.53 -6.90
N GLN A 173 8.16 0.95 -5.75
CA GLN A 173 8.92 1.66 -4.73
C GLN A 173 10.32 2.04 -5.23
N ASP A 174 10.98 1.18 -6.00
CA ASP A 174 12.28 1.51 -6.60
C ASP A 174 12.16 2.66 -7.61
N MET A 175 11.11 2.64 -8.45
CA MET A 175 10.75 3.76 -9.32
C MET A 175 10.53 5.06 -8.55
N VAL A 176 9.72 5.00 -7.48
CA VAL A 176 9.44 6.16 -6.62
C VAL A 176 10.71 6.64 -5.91
N ASN A 177 11.57 5.73 -5.45
CA ASN A 177 12.83 6.06 -4.79
C ASN A 177 13.78 6.81 -5.72
N ALA A 178 13.84 6.44 -7.00
CA ALA A 178 14.62 7.16 -7.99
C ALA A 178 14.12 8.60 -8.19
N LEU A 179 12.80 8.82 -8.20
CA LEU A 179 12.23 10.17 -8.20
C LEU A 179 12.51 10.92 -6.89
N GLN A 180 12.30 10.26 -5.75
CA GLN A 180 12.54 10.82 -4.42
C GLN A 180 13.99 11.26 -4.22
N GLY A 181 14.95 10.55 -4.80
CA GLY A 181 16.37 10.91 -4.78
C GLY A 181 16.69 12.26 -5.44
N THR A 182 15.74 12.87 -6.14
CA THR A 182 15.89 14.22 -6.68
C THR A 182 15.68 15.33 -5.64
N TYR A 183 15.05 15.02 -4.49
CA TYR A 183 14.74 16.01 -3.46
C TYR A 183 14.95 15.54 -2.00
N LEU A 184 14.99 14.23 -1.74
CA LEU A 184 15.24 13.65 -0.42
C LEU A 184 16.72 13.31 -0.22
N ALA A 185 17.19 13.46 1.03
CA ALA A 185 18.46 12.89 1.46
C ALA A 185 18.40 11.36 1.45
N LYS A 186 19.50 10.69 1.07
CA LYS A 186 19.57 9.23 0.90
C LYS A 186 19.06 8.43 2.11
N HIS A 187 19.31 8.90 3.34
CA HIS A 187 18.88 8.19 4.55
C HIS A 187 17.35 8.23 4.76
N HIS A 188 16.64 9.20 4.18
CA HIS A 188 15.17 9.30 4.18
C HIS A 188 14.49 8.54 3.03
N ILE A 189 15.27 7.94 2.11
CA ILE A 189 14.71 7.12 1.04
C ILE A 189 14.54 5.69 1.57
N PRO A 190 13.32 5.11 1.55
CA PRO A 190 13.09 3.75 2.05
C PRO A 190 13.76 2.72 1.14
N ASP A 191 13.94 1.51 1.64
CA ASP A 191 14.48 0.41 0.84
C ASP A 191 13.39 -0.23 -0.03
N SER A 192 13.77 -0.80 -1.17
CA SER A 192 12.91 -1.63 -2.00
C SER A 192 13.50 -3.04 -2.14
N SER A 193 13.21 -3.91 -1.17
CA SER A 193 13.81 -5.25 -1.09
C SER A 193 12.78 -6.36 -1.25
N LEU A 194 12.91 -7.16 -2.32
CA LEU A 194 12.20 -8.43 -2.44
C LEU A 194 12.98 -9.53 -1.71
N LEU A 195 12.35 -10.14 -0.71
CA LEU A 195 12.88 -11.33 -0.04
C LEU A 195 12.16 -12.57 -0.57
N THR A 196 12.91 -13.64 -0.82
CA THR A 196 12.30 -14.91 -1.23
C THR A 196 12.69 -16.03 -0.28
N VAL A 197 11.71 -16.87 0.02
CA VAL A 197 11.88 -18.13 0.76
C VAL A 197 11.10 -19.22 0.04
N GLU A 198 11.48 -20.48 0.25
CA GLU A 198 10.88 -21.62 -0.45
C GLU A 198 9.35 -21.64 -0.38
N ASN A 199 8.75 -21.12 0.70
CA ASN A 199 7.31 -21.05 0.89
C ASN A 199 6.72 -19.63 0.75
N ASN A 200 7.50 -18.58 0.44
CA ASN A 200 6.98 -17.21 0.45
C ASN A 200 7.81 -16.18 -0.37
N ALA A 201 7.16 -15.08 -0.74
CA ALA A 201 7.79 -13.86 -1.24
C ALA A 201 7.35 -12.70 -0.35
N LEU A 202 8.30 -11.85 0.03
CA LEU A 202 8.11 -10.77 1.00
C LEU A 202 8.69 -9.47 0.48
N ILE A 203 8.10 -8.35 0.87
CA ILE A 203 8.72 -7.04 0.73
C ILE A 203 9.33 -6.65 2.06
N ALA A 204 10.54 -6.08 2.04
CA ALA A 204 11.11 -5.40 3.19
C ALA A 204 11.34 -3.93 2.85
N SER A 205 10.86 -3.06 3.73
CA SER A 205 11.06 -1.62 3.67
C SER A 205 11.69 -1.14 4.96
N ARG A 206 12.81 -0.43 4.84
CA ARG A 206 13.55 0.13 5.97
C ARG A 206 12.70 1.18 6.69
N LEU A 207 12.65 1.10 8.01
CA LEU A 207 12.02 2.14 8.82
C LEU A 207 12.87 3.41 8.72
N ILE A 208 12.23 4.54 8.46
CA ILE A 208 12.90 5.84 8.38
C ILE A 208 12.86 6.46 9.78
N PRO A 209 14.03 6.66 10.44
CA PRO A 209 14.08 7.35 11.72
C PRO A 209 13.51 8.76 11.60
N ASP A 210 12.88 9.26 12.66
CA ASP A 210 12.35 10.64 12.78
C ASP A 210 11.21 11.01 11.82
N ALA A 211 10.70 10.04 11.05
CA ALA A 211 9.58 10.24 10.16
C ALA A 211 8.24 10.26 10.92
N THR A 212 7.39 11.22 10.59
CA THR A 212 6.01 11.32 11.11
C THR A 212 5.03 10.87 10.02
N PRO A 213 4.03 10.00 10.30
CA PRO A 213 2.98 9.70 9.35
C PRO A 213 2.27 10.97 8.87
N LEU A 214 2.07 11.11 7.56
CA LEU A 214 1.50 12.33 6.98
C LEU A 214 0.06 12.56 7.46
N ASP A 215 -0.73 11.50 7.67
CA ASP A 215 -2.07 11.62 8.23
C ASP A 215 -2.06 12.20 9.65
N ALA A 216 -1.16 11.73 10.51
CA ALA A 216 -0.96 12.27 11.84
C ALA A 216 -0.51 13.74 11.76
N PHE A 217 0.49 14.07 10.93
CA PHE A 217 0.95 15.44 10.74
C PHE A 217 -0.18 16.39 10.32
N LEU A 218 -1.00 16.00 9.33
CA LEU A 218 -2.08 16.84 8.81
C LEU A 218 -3.26 16.99 9.79
N THR A 219 -3.53 15.99 10.62
CA THR A 219 -4.70 15.99 11.52
C THR A 219 -4.40 16.46 12.92
N GLN A 220 -3.16 16.34 13.40
CA GLN A 220 -2.77 16.70 14.76
C GLN A 220 -3.21 18.12 15.18
N PRO A 221 -3.14 19.17 14.33
CA PRO A 221 -3.59 20.51 14.69
C PRO A 221 -5.08 20.62 15.07
N PHE A 222 -5.91 19.64 14.66
CA PHE A 222 -7.35 19.62 14.91
C PHE A 222 -7.75 18.78 16.13
N LEU A 223 -6.79 18.06 16.72
CA LEU A 223 -7.05 17.17 17.84
C LEU A 223 -6.86 17.90 19.18
N PRO A 224 -7.75 17.67 20.17
CA PRO A 224 -7.53 18.17 21.52
C PRO A 224 -6.22 17.65 22.13
N ASP A 225 -5.67 18.41 23.08
CA ASP A 225 -4.48 17.99 23.83
C ASP A 225 -4.65 16.59 24.44
N GLY A 226 -3.66 15.73 24.22
CA GLY A 226 -3.65 14.36 24.70
C GLY A 226 -4.52 13.37 23.91
N VAL A 227 -5.18 13.80 22.82
CA VAL A 227 -5.96 12.91 21.94
C VAL A 227 -5.15 12.56 20.70
N SER A 228 -4.96 11.27 20.45
CA SER A 228 -4.32 10.79 19.21
C SER A 228 -5.33 10.65 18.06
N LEU A 229 -4.83 10.63 16.82
CA LEU A 229 -5.66 10.32 15.64
C LEU A 229 -6.32 8.94 15.77
N ALA A 230 -5.64 7.97 16.39
CA ALA A 230 -6.18 6.64 16.63
C ALA A 230 -7.39 6.67 17.58
N ASP A 231 -7.35 7.49 18.63
CA ASP A 231 -8.46 7.66 19.57
C ASP A 231 -9.67 8.32 18.89
N ALA A 232 -9.42 9.36 18.08
CA ALA A 232 -10.47 10.04 17.33
C ALA A 232 -11.15 9.08 16.32
N LYS A 233 -10.37 8.29 15.57
CA LYS A 233 -10.89 7.28 14.64
C LYS A 233 -11.64 6.16 15.36
N ARG A 234 -11.18 5.76 16.55
CA ARG A 234 -11.88 4.78 17.39
C ARG A 234 -13.23 5.32 17.85
N ALA A 235 -13.29 6.55 18.33
CA ALA A 235 -14.53 7.21 18.72
C ALA A 235 -15.52 7.29 17.55
N ALA A 236 -15.08 7.74 16.37
CA ALA A 236 -15.93 7.78 15.19
C ALA A 236 -16.43 6.38 14.76
N SER A 237 -15.57 5.36 14.86
CA SER A 237 -15.94 3.98 14.57
C SER A 237 -16.96 3.42 15.56
N LEU A 238 -16.84 3.73 16.86
CA LEU A 238 -17.80 3.34 17.89
C LEU A 238 -19.18 3.96 17.63
N ILE A 239 -19.24 5.26 17.29
CA ILE A 239 -20.49 5.94 16.93
C ILE A 239 -21.15 5.25 15.74
N LYS A 240 -20.38 4.95 14.69
CA LYS A 240 -20.89 4.24 13.52
C LYS A 240 -21.39 2.83 13.86
N ALA A 241 -20.67 2.10 14.71
CA ALA A 241 -21.06 0.77 15.14
C ALA A 241 -22.37 0.78 15.95
N ALA A 242 -22.52 1.72 16.87
CA ALA A 242 -23.75 1.91 17.65
C ALA A 242 -24.94 2.27 16.74
N ALA A 243 -24.74 3.18 15.77
CA ALA A 243 -25.77 3.53 14.78
C ALA A 243 -26.20 2.34 13.89
N ALA A 244 -25.31 1.37 13.69
CA ALA A 244 -25.60 0.13 12.96
C ALA A 244 -26.29 -0.95 13.83
N GLY A 245 -26.64 -0.65 15.09
CA GLY A 245 -27.32 -1.58 15.99
C GLY A 245 -26.40 -2.59 16.67
N ASN A 246 -25.08 -2.42 16.60
CA ASN A 246 -24.15 -3.27 17.35
C ASN A 246 -24.24 -3.00 18.85
N ARG A 247 -24.07 -4.04 19.68
CA ARG A 247 -24.03 -3.89 21.15
C ARG A 247 -22.75 -3.14 21.53
N VAL A 248 -22.90 -1.91 22.01
CA VAL A 248 -21.85 -1.04 22.53
C VAL A 248 -22.38 -0.39 23.81
N GLU A 249 -21.52 -0.22 24.82
CA GLU A 249 -21.92 0.38 26.09
C GLU A 249 -22.36 1.85 25.92
N PRO A 250 -23.53 2.27 26.44
CA PRO A 250 -24.07 3.62 26.23
C PRO A 250 -23.12 4.75 26.66
N ASP A 251 -22.38 4.54 27.75
CA ASP A 251 -21.41 5.52 28.28
C ASP A 251 -20.22 5.70 27.33
N GLU A 252 -19.77 4.63 26.68
CA GLU A 252 -18.70 4.70 25.69
C GLU A 252 -19.12 5.47 24.45
N VAL A 253 -20.35 5.24 23.98
CA VAL A 253 -20.93 5.99 22.85
C VAL A 253 -21.07 7.47 23.19
N THR A 254 -21.53 7.80 24.39
CA THR A 254 -21.68 9.20 24.85
C THR A 254 -20.32 9.92 24.89
N ARG A 255 -19.29 9.28 25.43
CA ARG A 255 -17.92 9.83 25.43
C ARG A 255 -17.36 10.00 24.01
N ALA A 256 -17.60 9.02 23.13
CA ALA A 256 -17.18 9.10 21.75
C ALA A 256 -17.87 10.26 21.01
N GLN A 257 -19.18 10.43 21.20
CA GLN A 257 -19.95 11.55 20.63
C GLN A 257 -19.47 12.91 21.13
N ALA A 258 -19.17 13.03 22.43
CA ALA A 258 -18.63 14.25 23.01
C ALA A 258 -17.26 14.60 22.41
N LEU A 259 -16.38 13.61 22.25
CA LEU A 259 -15.07 13.80 21.63
C LEU A 259 -15.19 14.24 20.16
N VAL A 260 -15.97 13.52 19.35
CA VAL A 260 -16.14 13.86 17.93
C VAL A 260 -16.83 15.21 17.75
N SER A 261 -17.82 15.54 18.59
CA SER A 261 -18.45 16.87 18.61
C SER A 261 -17.45 17.97 18.96
N ARG A 262 -16.55 17.74 19.93
CA ARG A 262 -15.50 18.70 20.28
C ARG A 262 -14.51 18.90 19.15
N ILE A 263 -14.07 17.83 18.47
CA ILE A 263 -13.17 17.92 17.30
C ILE A 263 -13.83 18.73 16.18
N ASN A 264 -15.11 18.47 15.90
CA ASN A 264 -15.86 19.13 14.83
C ASN A 264 -16.45 20.48 15.24
N ASP A 265 -16.15 20.98 16.45
CA ASP A 265 -16.58 22.32 16.86
C ASP A 265 -15.99 23.37 15.90
N PRO A 266 -16.81 24.30 15.36
CA PRO A 266 -16.33 25.27 14.38
C PRO A 266 -15.17 26.15 14.85
N ALA A 267 -15.06 26.45 16.15
CA ALA A 267 -13.92 27.20 16.68
C ALA A 267 -12.64 26.36 16.70
N ASN A 268 -12.75 25.08 17.07
CA ASN A 268 -11.61 24.15 17.05
C ASN A 268 -11.15 23.86 15.62
N LEU A 269 -12.07 23.67 14.67
CA LEU A 269 -11.73 23.50 13.25
C LEU A 269 -10.96 24.71 12.71
N ARG A 270 -11.42 25.94 12.98
CA ARG A 270 -10.71 27.17 12.57
C ARG A 270 -9.35 27.31 13.24
N SER A 271 -9.25 26.94 14.52
CA SER A 271 -7.97 26.97 15.25
C SER A 271 -6.98 25.98 14.65
N GLY A 272 -7.41 24.75 14.38
CA GLY A 272 -6.58 23.72 13.76
C GLY A 272 -6.17 24.09 12.34
N GLN A 273 -7.08 24.66 11.55
CA GLN A 273 -6.77 25.15 10.21
C GLN A 273 -5.69 26.25 10.25
N ARG A 274 -5.77 27.20 11.18
CA ARG A 274 -4.76 28.23 11.37
C ARG A 274 -3.41 27.63 11.75
N ALA A 275 -3.39 26.73 12.74
CA ALA A 275 -2.17 26.07 13.19
C ALA A 275 -1.50 25.23 12.07
N LEU A 276 -2.29 24.50 11.29
CA LEU A 276 -1.77 23.79 10.11
C LEU A 276 -1.24 24.77 9.06
N SER A 277 -1.96 25.86 8.80
CA SER A 277 -1.54 26.87 7.82
C SER A 277 -0.21 27.49 8.22
N GLU A 278 -0.05 27.87 9.49
CA GLU A 278 1.20 28.41 10.03
C GLU A 278 2.35 27.40 9.90
N ALA A 279 2.13 26.13 10.23
CA ALA A 279 3.13 25.08 10.07
C ALA A 279 3.57 24.92 8.61
N LEU A 280 2.60 24.85 7.68
CA LEU A 280 2.87 24.72 6.24
C LEU A 280 3.52 25.97 5.64
N GLN A 281 3.18 27.17 6.11
CA GLN A 281 3.82 28.41 5.66
C GLN A 281 5.27 28.52 6.14
N GLN A 282 5.54 28.12 7.38
CA GLN A 282 6.89 28.19 7.97
C GLN A 282 7.82 27.11 7.44
N LYS A 283 7.31 25.89 7.28
CA LYS A 283 8.13 24.71 7.00
C LYS A 283 7.85 24.08 5.65
N GLY A 284 6.81 24.48 4.93
CA GLY A 284 6.44 23.84 3.68
C GLY A 284 5.95 22.42 3.86
N LEU A 285 5.78 21.73 2.73
CA LEU A 285 5.53 20.29 2.63
C LEU A 285 5.91 19.83 1.22
N ASP A 286 7.21 19.85 0.95
CA ASP A 286 7.76 19.67 -0.40
C ASP A 286 7.65 18.20 -0.83
N GLY A 287 7.31 17.98 -2.10
CA GLY A 287 7.13 16.65 -2.67
C GLY A 287 5.74 16.04 -2.42
N LEU A 288 4.79 16.79 -1.83
CA LEU A 288 3.42 16.31 -1.62
C LEU A 288 2.73 15.97 -2.95
N PHE A 289 2.74 16.90 -3.91
CA PHE A 289 2.06 16.70 -5.19
C PHE A 289 2.83 15.71 -6.07
N MET A 290 4.16 15.67 -5.96
CA MET A 290 4.95 14.57 -6.55
C MET A 290 4.48 13.21 -6.03
N SER A 291 4.34 13.12 -4.71
CA SER A 291 3.97 11.88 -4.02
C SER A 291 2.55 11.44 -4.38
N LEU A 292 1.59 12.36 -4.35
CA LEU A 292 0.19 12.12 -4.75
C LEU A 292 0.07 11.72 -6.21
N LEU A 293 0.77 12.41 -7.13
CA LEU A 293 0.71 12.09 -8.55
C LEU A 293 1.36 10.74 -8.86
N THR A 294 2.49 10.45 -8.23
CA THR A 294 3.17 9.15 -8.38
C THR A 294 2.29 8.01 -7.86
N ARG A 295 1.59 8.21 -6.74
CA ARG A 295 0.60 7.25 -6.23
C ARG A 295 -0.63 7.12 -7.13
N LEU A 296 -1.15 8.22 -7.65
CA LEU A 296 -2.28 8.18 -8.58
C LEU A 296 -1.90 7.47 -9.88
N THR A 297 -0.65 7.60 -10.31
CA THR A 297 -0.09 6.93 -11.48
C THR A 297 0.22 5.46 -11.19
N LEU A 298 0.81 5.11 -10.05
CA LEU A 298 1.32 3.77 -9.75
C LEU A 298 0.50 3.02 -8.67
N GLY A 299 -0.74 3.41 -8.38
CA GLY A 299 -1.42 2.95 -7.16
C GLY A 299 -2.90 2.64 -7.35
N GLU A 300 -3.47 1.94 -6.38
CA GLU A 300 -4.90 1.62 -6.36
C GLU A 300 -5.76 2.84 -5.98
N SER A 301 -6.93 2.93 -6.60
CA SER A 301 -7.98 3.92 -6.32
C SER A 301 -8.34 4.14 -4.84
N SER A 302 -8.09 3.16 -3.97
CA SER A 302 -8.36 3.17 -2.53
C SER A 302 -7.17 3.57 -1.64
N ASP A 303 -5.96 3.68 -2.20
CA ASP A 303 -4.68 3.85 -1.47
C ASP A 303 -3.97 5.18 -1.77
N LEU A 304 -4.74 6.17 -2.21
CA LEU A 304 -4.30 7.54 -2.47
C LEU A 304 -4.38 8.43 -1.22
N GLY A 305 -4.65 7.83 -0.06
CA GLY A 305 -4.65 8.52 1.24
C GLY A 305 -3.23 8.82 1.74
N PRO A 306 -3.09 9.76 2.70
CA PRO A 306 -1.82 10.10 3.33
C PRO A 306 -1.29 9.04 4.31
N ASP A 307 -2.01 7.94 4.52
CA ASP A 307 -1.63 6.86 5.45
C ASP A 307 -0.39 6.07 5.01
N ASN A 308 -0.03 6.12 3.74
CA ASN A 308 1.20 5.53 3.19
C ASN A 308 2.25 6.61 2.81
N MET A 309 2.16 7.78 3.43
CA MET A 309 3.12 8.86 3.27
C MET A 309 3.69 9.25 4.62
N LEU A 310 4.95 9.67 4.62
CA LEU A 310 5.65 10.16 5.79
C LEU A 310 6.14 11.59 5.56
N VAL A 311 6.39 12.30 6.65
CA VAL A 311 7.00 13.62 6.69
C VAL A 311 8.33 13.52 7.41
N VAL A 312 9.38 14.02 6.78
CA VAL A 312 10.74 14.11 7.34
C VAL A 312 11.24 15.56 7.27
N PRO A 313 12.17 15.96 8.15
CA PRO A 313 12.86 17.23 8.00
C PRO A 313 13.85 17.17 6.83
N GLY A 314 13.75 18.12 5.92
CA GLY A 314 14.72 18.38 4.86
C GLY A 314 16.00 19.03 5.41
N ALA A 315 17.06 19.00 4.60
CA ALA A 315 18.35 19.57 4.98
C ALA A 315 18.31 21.10 5.20
N ASP A 316 17.37 21.78 4.54
CA ASP A 316 17.06 23.21 4.70
C ASP A 316 16.07 23.49 5.86
N GLY A 317 15.68 22.44 6.59
CA GLY A 317 14.74 22.51 7.69
C GLY A 317 13.27 22.63 7.27
N ARG A 318 12.95 22.51 5.97
CA ARG A 318 11.57 22.37 5.46
C ARG A 318 11.05 20.95 5.64
N HIS A 319 9.74 20.74 5.67
CA HIS A 319 9.16 19.41 5.66
C HIS A 319 9.14 18.83 4.25
N GLN A 320 9.54 17.57 4.11
CA GLN A 320 9.55 16.84 2.85
C GLN A 320 8.70 15.56 2.97
N VAL A 321 7.96 15.23 1.92
CA VAL A 321 7.10 14.03 1.88
C VAL A 321 7.87 12.84 1.32
N VAL A 322 7.72 11.70 1.99
CA VAL A 322 8.24 10.39 1.55
C VAL A 322 7.07 9.45 1.28
N ASN A 323 7.03 8.89 0.08
CA ASN A 323 6.15 7.78 -0.28
C ASN A 323 6.76 6.44 0.15
N ILE A 324 5.95 5.65 0.87
CA ILE A 324 6.24 4.28 1.26
C ILE A 324 5.12 3.34 0.82
N ASP A 325 5.38 2.06 0.58
CA ASP A 325 4.30 1.07 0.33
C ASP A 325 3.43 1.45 -0.89
N VAL A 326 4.07 1.71 -2.02
CA VAL A 326 3.38 2.01 -3.29
C VAL A 326 2.88 0.69 -3.88
N THR A 327 1.55 0.54 -4.03
CA THR A 327 0.90 -0.75 -4.39
C THR A 327 1.14 -1.22 -5.84
N GLY A 328 1.74 -0.36 -6.66
CA GLY A 328 2.36 -0.64 -7.96
C GLY A 328 1.42 -0.71 -9.17
N PHE A 329 1.88 -1.29 -10.29
CA PHE A 329 1.33 -1.07 -11.64
C PHE A 329 -0.16 -1.45 -11.81
N ARG A 330 -1.05 -0.49 -11.54
CA ARG A 330 -2.50 -0.60 -11.76
C ARG A 330 -2.88 0.26 -12.96
N TYR A 331 -3.51 -0.34 -13.96
CA TYR A 331 -4.05 0.34 -15.15
C TYR A 331 -5.33 1.14 -14.86
N ASP A 332 -5.89 0.96 -13.67
CA ASP A 332 -7.09 1.66 -13.26
C ASP A 332 -6.78 3.17 -13.19
N ARG A 333 -7.63 3.98 -13.83
CA ARG A 333 -7.61 5.45 -13.76
C ARG A 333 -6.52 6.17 -14.56
N GLU A 334 -6.12 5.66 -15.73
CA GLU A 334 -5.45 6.53 -16.72
C GLU A 334 -6.33 7.74 -17.06
N LYS A 335 -7.60 7.48 -17.34
CA LYS A 335 -8.61 8.47 -17.72
C LYS A 335 -9.57 8.74 -16.58
N ASP A 336 -10.19 9.91 -16.62
CA ASP A 336 -11.34 10.23 -15.77
C ASP A 336 -12.42 9.16 -15.97
N ALA A 337 -13.01 8.67 -14.87
CA ALA A 337 -14.03 7.65 -14.88
C ALA A 337 -15.31 8.12 -14.18
N THR A 338 -16.46 7.88 -14.80
CA THR A 338 -17.78 8.10 -14.21
C THR A 338 -18.52 6.78 -14.19
N SER A 339 -18.90 6.29 -13.00
CA SER A 339 -19.68 5.05 -12.87
C SER A 339 -21.13 5.23 -13.34
N SER A 340 -21.66 6.45 -13.24
CA SER A 340 -22.92 6.90 -13.81
C SER A 340 -22.86 8.42 -14.05
N PRO A 341 -23.77 9.01 -14.86
CA PRO A 341 -23.80 10.47 -15.08
C PRO A 341 -24.04 11.30 -13.81
N GLN A 342 -24.51 10.68 -12.74
CA GLN A 342 -24.82 11.33 -11.46
C GLN A 342 -23.67 11.18 -10.46
N ASP A 343 -22.72 10.27 -10.71
CA ASP A 343 -21.59 10.05 -9.82
C ASP A 343 -20.52 11.13 -10.01
N PRO A 344 -19.85 11.55 -8.92
CA PRO A 344 -18.68 12.40 -9.02
C PRO A 344 -17.63 11.77 -9.94
N VAL A 345 -16.99 12.61 -10.76
CA VAL A 345 -15.87 12.19 -11.60
C VAL A 345 -14.77 11.63 -10.73
N ARG A 346 -14.30 10.43 -11.06
CA ARG A 346 -13.07 9.88 -10.48
C ARG A 346 -11.93 10.29 -11.37
N HIS A 347 -11.06 11.15 -10.86
CA HIS A 347 -9.99 11.68 -11.68
C HIS A 347 -8.92 10.64 -12.03
N GLY A 348 -8.44 10.71 -13.27
CA GLY A 348 -7.33 9.90 -13.76
C GLY A 348 -5.99 10.63 -13.75
N TRP A 349 -4.89 9.88 -13.68
CA TRP A 349 -3.53 10.45 -13.68
C TRP A 349 -3.13 11.06 -15.02
N GLY A 350 -3.62 10.51 -16.14
CA GLY A 350 -3.17 10.87 -17.49
C GLY A 350 -3.34 12.37 -17.78
N LYS A 351 -4.47 12.94 -17.35
CA LYS A 351 -4.76 14.36 -17.54
C LYS A 351 -3.82 15.29 -16.77
N VAL A 352 -3.38 14.88 -15.58
CA VAL A 352 -2.43 15.66 -14.77
C VAL A 352 -1.02 15.57 -15.34
N ILE A 353 -0.62 14.40 -15.84
CA ILE A 353 0.67 14.23 -16.55
C ILE A 353 0.69 15.06 -17.84
N GLU A 354 -0.38 15.05 -18.63
CA GLU A 354 -0.49 15.85 -19.86
C GLU A 354 -0.52 17.36 -19.56
N ASN A 355 -1.25 17.76 -18.51
CA ASN A 355 -1.38 19.15 -18.08
C ASN A 355 -1.11 19.33 -16.56
N PRO A 356 0.16 19.54 -16.16
CA PRO A 356 0.54 19.72 -14.75
C PRO A 356 -0.18 20.85 -14.02
N GLY A 357 -0.73 21.85 -14.75
CA GLY A 357 -1.50 22.94 -14.15
C GLY A 357 -2.78 22.48 -13.43
N LEU A 358 -3.25 21.25 -13.69
CA LEU A 358 -4.43 20.67 -13.05
C LEU A 358 -4.13 20.00 -11.71
N ALA A 359 -2.85 19.86 -11.34
CA ALA A 359 -2.42 19.09 -10.18
C ALA A 359 -3.11 19.49 -8.88
N LEU A 360 -3.25 20.80 -8.63
CA LEU A 360 -3.88 21.31 -7.40
C LEU A 360 -5.32 20.81 -7.24
N ASN A 361 -6.11 20.91 -8.31
CA ASN A 361 -7.53 20.57 -8.27
C ASN A 361 -7.74 19.06 -8.30
N VAL A 362 -6.96 18.33 -9.10
CA VAL A 362 -7.13 16.88 -9.25
C VAL A 362 -6.57 16.13 -8.06
N LEU A 363 -5.36 16.45 -7.61
CA LEU A 363 -4.67 15.64 -6.58
C LEU A 363 -5.24 15.86 -5.18
N LEU A 364 -5.89 17.00 -4.94
CA LEU A 364 -6.60 17.28 -3.69
C LEU A 364 -8.11 17.00 -3.80
N ASP A 365 -8.60 16.53 -4.95
CA ASP A 365 -10.00 16.11 -5.06
C ASP A 365 -10.23 14.85 -4.21
N ARG A 366 -11.43 14.74 -3.64
CA ARG A 366 -11.81 13.63 -2.75
C ARG A 366 -11.77 12.26 -3.43
N SER A 367 -11.87 12.20 -4.76
CA SER A 367 -11.70 10.96 -5.53
C SER A 367 -10.25 10.48 -5.59
N VAL A 368 -9.29 11.38 -5.36
CA VAL A 368 -7.84 11.12 -5.26
C VAL A 368 -7.45 11.12 -3.79
N LEU A 369 -7.37 12.28 -3.14
CA LEU A 369 -7.07 12.38 -1.71
C LEU A 369 -8.33 12.08 -0.89
N ASN A 370 -8.60 10.79 -0.66
CA ASN A 370 -9.80 10.38 0.06
C ASN A 370 -9.73 10.68 1.57
N SER A 371 -10.90 10.74 2.23
CA SER A 371 -10.99 10.99 3.68
C SER A 371 -10.68 9.77 4.56
N ARG A 372 -10.10 8.68 4.04
CA ARG A 372 -9.83 7.44 4.81
C ARG A 372 -8.94 7.69 6.03
N TYR A 373 -7.97 8.59 5.89
CA TYR A 373 -7.08 8.94 6.98
C TYR A 373 -7.82 9.62 8.15
N ALA A 374 -8.83 10.43 7.84
CA ALA A 374 -9.71 11.14 8.76
C ALA A 374 -11.12 10.51 8.81
N LYS A 375 -11.24 9.18 8.64
CA LYS A 375 -12.54 8.51 8.52
C LYS A 375 -13.45 8.80 9.72
N GLY A 376 -14.60 9.40 9.45
CA GLY A 376 -15.57 9.82 10.47
C GLY A 376 -15.27 11.20 11.10
N LEU A 377 -14.29 11.91 10.56
CA LEU A 377 -13.92 13.29 10.85
C LEU A 377 -13.92 14.11 9.54
N ASP A 378 -14.96 13.94 8.71
CA ASP A 378 -15.02 14.58 7.39
C ASP A 378 -14.81 16.11 7.42
N PRO A 379 -15.32 16.88 8.40
CA PRO A 379 -15.00 18.31 8.51
C PRO A 379 -13.51 18.62 8.67
N VAL A 380 -12.74 17.74 9.34
CA VAL A 380 -11.28 17.88 9.45
C VAL A 380 -10.61 17.64 8.10
N HIS A 381 -11.09 16.65 7.33
CA HIS A 381 -10.57 16.40 5.98
C HIS A 381 -10.75 17.62 5.08
N GLU A 382 -11.95 18.21 5.04
CA GLU A 382 -12.22 19.40 4.22
C GLU A 382 -11.32 20.59 4.65
N ALA A 383 -11.18 20.84 5.96
CA ALA A 383 -10.31 21.90 6.47
C ALA A 383 -8.82 21.68 6.13
N VAL A 384 -8.35 20.43 6.13
CA VAL A 384 -6.99 20.06 5.70
C VAL A 384 -6.81 20.32 4.20
N VAL A 385 -7.77 19.90 3.37
CA VAL A 385 -7.75 20.12 1.91
C VAL A 385 -7.73 21.60 1.58
N ASP A 386 -8.57 22.40 2.23
CA ASP A 386 -8.61 23.86 2.05
C ASP A 386 -7.29 24.51 2.43
N CYS A 387 -6.70 24.11 3.57
CA CYS A 387 -5.40 24.59 4.02
C CYS A 387 -4.28 24.28 3.01
N MET A 388 -4.20 23.03 2.54
CA MET A 388 -3.21 22.65 1.52
C MET A 388 -3.43 23.39 0.21
N ARG A 389 -4.68 23.59 -0.19
CA ARG A 389 -5.03 24.34 -1.40
C ARG A 389 -4.60 25.79 -1.30
N GLU A 390 -4.78 26.43 -0.14
CA GLU A 390 -4.39 27.82 0.08
C GLU A 390 -2.86 27.98 0.18
N VAL A 391 -2.20 27.16 1.01
CA VAL A 391 -0.79 27.37 1.36
C VAL A 391 0.17 26.76 0.34
N LEU A 392 -0.18 25.61 -0.25
CA LEU A 392 0.74 24.84 -1.11
C LEU A 392 0.44 24.99 -2.62
N HIS A 393 -0.46 25.90 -3.02
CA HIS A 393 -0.84 26.06 -4.44
C HIS A 393 0.37 26.29 -5.37
N GLN A 394 1.40 26.99 -4.89
CA GLN A 394 2.60 27.29 -5.68
C GLN A 394 3.47 26.04 -5.93
N ASN A 395 3.36 25.01 -5.10
CA ASN A 395 4.11 23.76 -5.26
C ASN A 395 3.47 22.84 -6.30
N ALA A 396 2.15 22.88 -6.46
CA ALA A 396 1.40 21.87 -7.21
C ALA A 396 1.84 21.70 -8.67
N THR A 397 1.92 22.81 -9.42
CA THR A 397 2.28 22.75 -10.84
C THR A 397 3.76 22.39 -11.04
N PRO A 398 4.73 23.03 -10.35
CA PRO A 398 6.14 22.66 -10.48
C PRO A 398 6.44 21.20 -10.13
N GLU A 399 5.83 20.68 -9.06
CA GLU A 399 6.02 19.29 -8.63
C GLU A 399 5.43 18.30 -9.64
N ALA A 400 4.21 18.52 -10.13
CA ALA A 400 3.63 17.67 -11.17
C ALA A 400 4.42 17.73 -12.48
N ALA A 401 4.94 18.90 -12.85
CA ALA A 401 5.79 19.05 -14.04
C ALA A 401 7.14 18.32 -13.87
N ALA A 402 7.67 18.23 -12.66
CA ALA A 402 8.86 17.44 -12.38
C ALA A 402 8.59 15.94 -12.46
N VAL A 403 7.43 15.44 -12.01
CA VAL A 403 7.00 14.06 -12.23
C VAL A 403 6.88 13.75 -13.73
N LYS A 404 6.22 14.62 -14.51
CA LYS A 404 6.12 14.48 -15.97
C LYS A 404 7.52 14.35 -16.61
N ARG A 405 8.42 15.28 -16.30
CA ARG A 405 9.79 15.27 -16.85
C ARG A 405 10.56 14.02 -16.43
N TRP A 406 10.40 13.57 -15.20
CA TRP A 406 11.04 12.37 -14.71
C TRP A 406 10.58 11.13 -15.48
N TYR A 407 9.26 10.90 -15.59
CA TYR A 407 8.73 9.80 -16.40
C TYR A 407 9.17 9.90 -17.87
N ALA A 408 9.15 11.09 -18.48
CA ALA A 408 9.58 11.29 -19.86
C ALA A 408 11.06 10.90 -20.08
N SER A 409 11.89 11.05 -19.04
CA SER A 409 13.33 10.73 -19.05
C SER A 409 13.66 9.26 -18.83
N LEU A 410 12.69 8.41 -18.47
CA LEU A 410 12.93 6.99 -18.25
C LEU A 410 13.33 6.30 -19.56
N ASP A 411 14.33 5.44 -19.45
CA ASP A 411 14.72 4.49 -20.49
C ASP A 411 13.75 3.30 -20.45
N ILE A 412 12.83 3.25 -21.42
CA ILE A 412 11.76 2.26 -21.49
C ILE A 412 12.33 0.86 -21.70
N ASP A 413 13.32 0.72 -22.59
CA ASP A 413 13.93 -0.57 -22.93
C ASP A 413 14.61 -1.14 -21.69
N ARG A 414 15.36 -0.30 -20.97
CA ARG A 414 16.00 -0.68 -19.73
C ARG A 414 14.99 -1.02 -18.64
N SER A 415 13.97 -0.19 -18.43
CA SER A 415 12.95 -0.41 -17.39
C SER A 415 12.16 -1.71 -17.63
N THR A 416 11.84 -1.98 -18.90
CA THR A 416 11.14 -3.19 -19.33
C THR A 416 12.05 -4.41 -19.20
N ALA A 417 13.30 -4.33 -19.65
CA ALA A 417 14.27 -5.42 -19.52
C ALA A 417 14.51 -5.78 -18.05
N SER A 418 14.63 -4.79 -17.16
CA SER A 418 14.74 -5.03 -15.71
C SER A 418 13.54 -5.79 -15.15
N LEU A 419 12.32 -5.38 -15.51
CA LEU A 419 11.10 -6.07 -15.07
C LEU A 419 11.04 -7.51 -15.59
N LEU A 420 11.38 -7.74 -16.85
CA LEU A 420 11.41 -9.08 -17.44
C LEU A 420 12.53 -9.94 -16.85
N SER A 421 13.66 -9.34 -16.44
CA SER A 421 14.76 -10.05 -15.78
C SER A 421 14.39 -10.60 -14.40
N LEU A 422 13.35 -10.05 -13.75
CA LEU A 422 12.83 -10.57 -12.47
C LEU A 422 12.44 -12.04 -12.58
N ARG A 423 11.94 -12.49 -13.74
CA ARG A 423 11.61 -13.89 -13.97
C ARG A 423 12.81 -14.81 -13.72
N GLN A 424 13.99 -14.42 -14.20
CA GLN A 424 15.21 -15.20 -14.00
C GLN A 424 15.59 -15.23 -12.52
N GLY A 425 15.47 -14.10 -11.82
CA GLY A 425 15.71 -14.00 -10.38
C GLY A 425 14.73 -14.80 -9.51
N LEU A 426 13.54 -15.13 -10.04
CA LEU A 426 12.54 -15.97 -9.39
C LEU A 426 12.64 -17.45 -9.79
N GLY A 427 13.60 -17.81 -10.66
CA GLY A 427 13.70 -19.16 -11.23
C GLY A 427 13.88 -20.27 -10.19
N HIS A 428 14.53 -20.00 -9.05
CA HIS A 428 14.67 -20.97 -7.96
C HIS A 428 13.35 -21.28 -7.24
N LEU A 429 12.32 -20.43 -7.39
CA LEU A 429 11.00 -20.67 -6.82
C LEU A 429 10.07 -21.45 -7.76
N SER A 430 10.48 -21.75 -8.99
CA SER A 430 9.59 -22.38 -9.98
C SER A 430 9.06 -23.76 -9.55
N GLY A 431 9.81 -24.47 -8.71
CA GLY A 431 9.41 -25.76 -8.15
C GLY A 431 8.54 -25.67 -6.89
N CYS A 432 8.32 -24.47 -6.35
CA CYS A 432 7.56 -24.27 -5.12
C CYS A 432 6.05 -24.44 -5.40
N SER A 433 5.35 -25.16 -4.53
CA SER A 433 3.92 -25.50 -4.70
C SER A 433 2.98 -24.28 -4.74
N TRP A 434 3.43 -23.13 -4.22
CA TRP A 434 2.68 -21.89 -4.20
C TRP A 434 2.97 -20.97 -5.40
N MET A 435 4.06 -21.22 -6.14
CA MET A 435 4.52 -20.36 -7.23
C MET A 435 3.63 -20.59 -8.46
N PRO A 436 3.05 -19.53 -9.07
CA PRO A 436 2.23 -19.69 -10.27
C PRO A 436 2.97 -20.29 -11.46
N ASP A 437 2.20 -20.72 -12.44
CA ASP A 437 2.75 -21.20 -13.71
C ASP A 437 3.53 -20.09 -14.43
N ALA A 438 4.64 -20.45 -15.06
CA ALA A 438 5.60 -19.49 -15.61
C ALA A 438 4.98 -18.57 -16.68
N ASP A 439 4.10 -19.11 -17.53
CA ASP A 439 3.44 -18.33 -18.59
C ASP A 439 2.53 -17.23 -18.03
N LEU A 440 1.90 -17.48 -16.87
CA LEU A 440 1.10 -16.46 -16.18
C LEU A 440 1.99 -15.39 -15.57
N VAL A 441 3.13 -15.77 -15.00
CA VAL A 441 4.11 -14.80 -14.50
C VAL A 441 4.60 -13.90 -15.63
N ASP A 442 4.95 -14.48 -16.78
CA ASP A 442 5.37 -13.71 -17.96
C ASP A 442 4.29 -12.75 -18.44
N THR A 443 3.03 -13.21 -18.49
CA THR A 443 1.88 -12.41 -18.92
C THR A 443 1.74 -11.16 -18.05
N VAL A 444 1.80 -11.32 -16.72
CA VAL A 444 1.63 -10.18 -15.81
C VAL A 444 2.87 -9.28 -15.80
N LEU A 445 4.08 -9.80 -16.00
CA LEU A 445 5.29 -8.98 -16.18
C LEU A 445 5.21 -8.15 -17.48
N ALA A 446 4.78 -8.74 -18.59
CA ALA A 446 4.60 -8.04 -19.87
C ALA A 446 3.52 -6.96 -19.80
N ARG A 447 2.43 -7.24 -19.07
CA ARG A 447 1.43 -6.25 -18.71
C ARG A 447 2.09 -5.09 -17.95
N ASN A 448 2.80 -5.35 -16.86
CA ASN A 448 3.46 -4.29 -16.10
C ASN A 448 4.49 -3.48 -16.92
N ALA A 449 5.20 -4.10 -17.87
CA ALA A 449 6.11 -3.40 -18.77
C ALA A 449 5.34 -2.46 -19.71
N SER A 450 4.26 -2.94 -20.31
CA SER A 450 3.39 -2.14 -21.19
C SER A 450 2.79 -0.93 -20.45
N PHE A 451 2.56 -1.05 -19.15
CA PHE A 451 2.10 0.07 -18.33
C PHE A 451 3.13 1.19 -18.22
N ILE A 452 4.39 0.82 -17.97
CA ILE A 452 5.51 1.76 -17.89
C ILE A 452 5.68 2.47 -19.23
N ASP A 453 5.66 1.73 -20.34
CA ASP A 453 5.72 2.28 -21.69
C ASP A 453 4.64 3.35 -21.93
N ASN A 454 3.39 3.06 -21.56
CA ASN A 454 2.28 4.00 -21.68
C ASN A 454 2.49 5.30 -20.87
N ILE A 455 2.94 5.20 -19.61
CA ILE A 455 3.23 6.38 -18.79
C ILE A 455 4.33 7.24 -19.42
N VAL A 456 5.41 6.60 -19.90
CA VAL A 456 6.53 7.32 -20.51
C VAL A 456 6.10 7.98 -21.81
N HIS A 457 5.34 7.28 -22.66
CA HIS A 457 4.80 7.84 -23.90
C HIS A 457 3.98 9.11 -23.63
N LYS A 458 3.02 9.03 -22.70
CA LYS A 458 2.19 10.18 -22.30
C LYS A 458 2.98 11.33 -21.69
N SER A 459 4.07 11.02 -20.99
CA SER A 459 4.90 12.04 -20.37
C SER A 459 5.76 12.80 -21.37
N ARG A 460 6.05 12.20 -22.54
CA ARG A 460 6.81 12.82 -23.65
C ARG A 460 5.96 13.68 -24.57
N THR A 461 4.65 13.42 -24.63
CA THR A 461 3.65 14.23 -25.35
C THR A 461 3.16 15.39 -24.48
#